data_AF-A0A293MZA9-F1
#
_entry.id   AF-A0A293MZA9-F1
#
_cell.length_a   1.000
_cell.length_b   1.000
_cell.length_c   1.000
_cell.angle_alpha   90.00
_cell.angle_beta   90.00
_cell.angle_gamma   90.00
#
_symmetry.space_group_name_H-M   'P 1'
#
loop_
_entity.id
_entity.type
_entity.pdbx_description
1 polymer ?
#
loop_
_entity_poly.entity_id
_entity_poly.type
_entity_poly.pdbx_seq_one_letter_code
_entity_poly.pdbx_strand_id
1 'polypeptide(L)'
;MAARMDLFLRYLEMNHKNVVITCKNQVPQTKAKNGEEVTGLLAVCSYLAQLSSNKQHLLGTNPEERASVQQWVEYLQLSVDRCASNHESTNTVLKELNLYLKDRVYFVGNSLTLADILIYYSLHPTFAALSFQDKEKYNHVSRWFDLIQHDSSIRQHLPLLVFSKMMLYEKHR
;
A
#
# COMPACT_ATOMS: atom_id res chain seq x y z
N MET A 1 -9.58 4.39 4.46
CA MET A 1 -9.83 4.88 3.08
C MET A 1 -9.48 6.36 2.89
N ALA A 2 -10.20 7.33 3.47
CA ALA A 2 -9.93 8.75 3.19
C ALA A 2 -8.47 9.19 3.50
N ALA A 3 -7.98 8.88 4.70
CA ALA A 3 -6.61 9.23 5.10
C ALA A 3 -5.51 8.66 4.18
N ARG A 4 -5.70 7.45 3.62
CA ARG A 4 -4.74 6.88 2.66
C ARG A 4 -4.76 7.60 1.31
N MET A 5 -5.90 8.10 0.87
CA MET A 5 -6.01 8.87 -0.37
C MET A 5 -5.30 10.21 -0.23
N ASP A 6 -5.40 10.85 0.95
CA ASP A 6 -4.68 12.09 1.23
C ASP A 6 -3.15 11.90 1.28
N LEU A 7 -2.69 10.77 1.82
CA LEU A 7 -1.28 10.39 1.77
C LEU A 7 -0.85 10.15 0.32
N PHE A 8 -1.64 9.42 -0.47
CA PHE A 8 -1.33 9.15 -1.87
C PHE A 8 -1.28 10.44 -2.72
N LEU A 9 -2.23 11.36 -2.54
CA LEU A 9 -2.22 12.66 -3.23
C LEU A 9 -0.97 13.48 -2.91
N ARG A 10 -0.56 13.51 -1.64
CA ARG A 10 0.67 14.20 -1.22
C ARG A 10 1.91 13.57 -1.83
N TYR A 11 1.96 12.23 -1.92
CA TYR A 11 3.05 11.52 -2.58
C TYR A 11 3.12 11.80 -4.09
N LEU A 12 1.96 12.01 -4.74
CA LEU A 12 1.92 12.43 -6.14
C LEU A 12 2.23 13.92 -6.34
N GLU A 13 2.48 14.67 -5.26
CA GLU A 13 2.72 16.12 -5.27
C GLU A 13 1.58 16.90 -5.94
N MET A 14 0.36 16.36 -5.89
CA MET A 14 -0.81 16.97 -6.51
C MET A 14 -1.43 18.00 -5.56
N ASN A 15 -1.69 19.20 -6.07
CA ASN A 15 -2.33 20.25 -5.30
C ASN A 15 -3.83 19.93 -5.10
N HIS A 16 -4.29 19.89 -3.84
CA HIS A 16 -5.70 19.67 -3.46
C HIS A 16 -6.68 20.65 -4.11
N LYS A 17 -6.21 21.80 -4.62
CA LYS A 17 -7.05 22.76 -5.35
C LYS A 17 -7.48 22.25 -6.74
N ASN A 18 -6.73 21.34 -7.34
CA ASN A 18 -6.97 20.87 -8.72
C ASN A 18 -7.68 19.51 -8.77
N VAL A 19 -7.69 18.77 -7.65
CA VAL A 19 -8.29 17.44 -7.57
C VAL A 19 -9.07 17.34 -6.27
N VAL A 20 -10.38 17.13 -6.40
CA VAL A 20 -11.26 16.82 -5.28
C VAL A 20 -11.49 15.33 -5.25
N ILE A 21 -11.14 14.67 -4.15
CA ILE A 21 -11.50 13.28 -3.87
C ILE A 21 -12.63 13.27 -2.84
N THR A 22 -13.75 12.66 -3.19
CA THR A 22 -14.85 12.40 -2.26
C THR A 22 -14.93 10.91 -1.98
N CYS A 23 -15.12 10.50 -0.73
CA CYS A 23 -15.38 9.09 -0.40
C CYS A 23 -16.86 8.91 -0.08
N LYS A 24 -17.66 8.38 -1.02
CA LYS A 24 -19.06 8.00 -0.76
C LYS A 24 -19.12 6.50 -0.48
N ASN A 25 -19.75 6.09 0.61
CA ASN A 25 -19.85 4.68 1.03
C ASN A 25 -18.49 3.94 1.03
N GLN A 26 -17.44 4.61 1.49
CA GLN A 26 -16.05 4.12 1.48
C GLN A 26 -15.45 3.86 0.09
N VAL A 27 -16.10 4.31 -0.99
CA VAL A 27 -15.55 4.25 -2.35
C VAL A 27 -15.03 5.62 -2.74
N PRO A 28 -13.75 5.75 -3.14
CA PRO A 28 -13.21 7.03 -3.59
C PRO A 28 -13.78 7.40 -4.97
N GLN A 29 -14.04 8.68 -5.14
CA GLN A 29 -14.54 9.29 -6.37
C GLN A 29 -13.76 10.58 -6.65
N THR A 30 -13.50 10.86 -7.93
CA THR A 30 -12.93 12.15 -8.35
C THR A 30 -13.55 12.60 -9.66
N LYS A 31 -13.53 13.91 -9.94
CA LYS A 31 -13.97 14.46 -11.22
C LYS A 31 -12.79 14.59 -12.16
N ALA A 32 -12.94 14.03 -13.35
CA ALA A 32 -11.99 14.22 -14.43
C ALA A 32 -12.10 15.64 -15.02
N LYS A 33 -11.09 16.06 -15.79
CA LYS A 33 -11.06 17.41 -16.40
C LYS A 33 -12.21 17.66 -17.37
N ASN A 34 -12.75 16.60 -17.98
CA ASN A 34 -13.91 16.64 -18.89
C ASN A 34 -15.26 16.66 -18.13
N GLY A 35 -15.25 16.64 -16.79
CA GLY A 35 -16.45 16.64 -15.96
C GLY A 35 -17.00 15.25 -15.62
N GLU A 36 -16.46 14.17 -16.20
CA GLU A 36 -16.85 12.80 -15.88
C GLU A 36 -16.42 12.40 -14.46
N GLU A 37 -17.20 11.53 -13.82
CA GLU A 37 -16.90 11.02 -12.49
C GLU A 37 -16.15 9.68 -12.59
N VAL A 38 -14.93 9.63 -12.06
CA VAL A 38 -14.14 8.41 -11.92
C VAL A 38 -14.37 7.87 -10.52
N THR A 39 -14.83 6.62 -10.43
CA THR A 39 -15.19 5.95 -9.17
C THR A 39 -14.43 4.65 -8.99
N GLY A 40 -14.00 4.37 -7.76
CA GLY A 40 -13.29 3.15 -7.39
C GLY A 40 -11.81 3.40 -7.09
N LEU A 41 -11.24 2.62 -6.16
CA LEU A 41 -9.87 2.84 -5.69
C LEU A 41 -8.85 2.75 -6.82
N LEU A 42 -8.86 1.64 -7.56
CA LEU A 42 -7.95 1.44 -8.68
C LEU A 42 -8.12 2.52 -9.75
N ALA A 43 -9.36 2.82 -10.15
CA ALA A 43 -9.65 3.79 -11.19
C ALA A 43 -9.19 5.21 -10.80
N VAL A 44 -9.52 5.66 -9.58
CA VAL A 44 -9.12 6.96 -9.06
C VAL A 44 -7.60 7.04 -8.91
N CYS A 45 -6.95 6.05 -8.27
CA CYS A 45 -5.50 6.07 -8.12
C CYS A 45 -4.76 6.02 -9.46
N SER A 46 -5.26 5.24 -10.42
CA SER A 46 -4.68 5.14 -11.77
C SER A 46 -4.81 6.45 -12.52
N TYR A 47 -5.99 7.07 -12.48
CA TYR A 47 -6.22 8.38 -13.08
C TYR A 47 -5.27 9.44 -12.51
N LEU A 48 -5.11 9.48 -11.18
CA LEU A 48 -4.21 10.44 -10.53
C LEU A 48 -2.73 10.19 -10.85
N ALA A 49 -2.30 8.93 -10.87
CA ALA A 49 -0.94 8.58 -11.27
C ALA A 49 -0.64 8.94 -12.73
N GLN A 50 -1.63 8.83 -13.63
CA GLN A 50 -1.52 9.25 -15.03
C GLN A 50 -1.44 10.77 -15.20
N LEU A 51 -2.16 11.53 -14.36
CA LEU A 51 -2.10 12.99 -14.35
C LEU A 51 -0.78 13.54 -13.82
N SER A 52 -0.06 12.76 -13.01
CA SER A 52 1.27 13.13 -12.51
C SER A 52 2.30 13.09 -13.65
N SER A 53 3.24 14.04 -13.62
CA SER A 53 4.27 14.18 -14.65
C SER A 53 5.33 13.07 -14.60
N ASN A 54 5.57 12.45 -13.45
CA ASN A 54 6.67 11.51 -13.24
C ASN A 54 6.29 10.20 -12.52
N LYS A 55 5.01 9.99 -12.19
CA LYS A 55 4.53 8.82 -11.42
C LYS A 55 3.75 7.78 -12.25
N GLN A 56 3.75 7.88 -13.57
CA GLN A 56 3.03 6.96 -14.46
C GLN A 56 3.56 5.51 -14.36
N HIS A 57 4.85 5.34 -14.08
CA HIS A 57 5.50 4.04 -13.91
C HIS A 57 4.91 3.19 -12.76
N LEU A 58 4.23 3.82 -11.79
CA LEU A 58 3.60 3.12 -10.67
C LEU A 58 2.49 2.16 -11.10
N LEU A 59 1.97 2.33 -12.32
CA LEU A 59 0.93 1.47 -12.88
C LEU A 59 1.49 0.21 -13.53
N GLY A 60 2.81 0.05 -13.59
CA GLY A 60 3.45 -1.05 -14.31
C GLY A 60 3.85 -0.67 -15.74
N THR A 61 4.98 -1.21 -16.18
CA THR A 61 5.63 -0.87 -17.45
C THR A 61 5.14 -1.74 -18.61
N ASN A 62 4.63 -2.92 -18.32
CA ASN A 62 4.09 -3.89 -19.28
C ASN A 62 2.67 -4.35 -18.88
N PRO A 63 1.93 -5.03 -19.79
CA PRO A 63 0.57 -5.50 -19.49
C PRO A 63 0.47 -6.43 -18.27
N GLU A 64 1.47 -7.29 -18.06
CA GLU A 64 1.53 -8.25 -16.96
C GLU A 64 1.68 -7.56 -15.60
N GLU A 65 2.55 -6.55 -15.52
CA GLU A 65 2.72 -5.71 -14.34
C GLU A 65 1.45 -4.90 -14.07
N ARG A 66 0.82 -4.34 -15.10
CA ARG A 66 -0.45 -3.59 -14.94
C ARG A 66 -1.55 -4.47 -14.36
N ALA A 67 -1.69 -5.69 -14.87
CA ALA A 67 -2.65 -6.66 -14.35
C ALA A 67 -2.31 -7.06 -12.90
N SER A 68 -1.03 -7.24 -12.59
CA SER A 68 -0.57 -7.57 -11.22
C SER A 68 -0.83 -6.42 -10.24
N VAL A 69 -0.61 -5.17 -10.65
CA VAL A 69 -0.95 -3.98 -9.85
C VAL A 69 -2.45 -3.97 -9.57
N GLN A 70 -3.28 -4.17 -10.59
CA GLN A 70 -4.73 -4.26 -10.43
C GLN A 70 -5.12 -5.35 -9.41
N GLN A 71 -4.59 -6.57 -9.57
CA GLN A 71 -4.86 -7.69 -8.68
C GLN A 71 -4.54 -7.34 -7.22
N TRP A 72 -3.40 -6.71 -6.95
CA TRP A 72 -3.00 -6.34 -5.59
C TRP A 72 -3.88 -5.24 -4.97
N VAL A 73 -4.33 -4.29 -5.79
CA VAL A 73 -5.28 -3.25 -5.34
C VAL A 73 -6.65 -3.86 -5.04
N GLU A 74 -7.08 -4.86 -5.81
CA GLU A 74 -8.31 -5.63 -5.51
C GLU A 74 -8.15 -6.47 -4.23
N TYR A 75 -7.04 -7.19 -4.07
CA TYR A 75 -6.73 -7.95 -2.84
C TYR A 75 -6.73 -7.04 -1.60
N LEU A 76 -6.17 -5.83 -1.71
CA LEU A 76 -6.21 -4.83 -0.65
C LEU A 76 -7.65 -4.53 -0.20
N GLN A 77 -8.58 -4.32 -1.14
CA GLN A 77 -9.97 -3.98 -0.82
C GLN A 77 -10.76 -5.17 -0.27
N LEU A 78 -10.48 -6.38 -0.76
CA LEU A 78 -11.24 -7.59 -0.39
C LEU A 78 -10.73 -8.22 0.90
N SER A 79 -9.42 -8.19 1.12
CA SER A 79 -8.76 -8.89 2.23
C SER A 79 -8.27 -7.89 3.27
N VAL A 80 -7.37 -6.98 2.93
CA VAL A 80 -6.70 -6.11 3.92
C VAL A 80 -7.68 -5.17 4.61
N ASP A 81 -8.46 -4.41 3.84
CA ASP A 81 -9.39 -3.42 4.38
C ASP A 81 -10.55 -4.06 5.14
N ARG A 82 -11.01 -5.23 4.70
CA ARG A 82 -12.14 -5.96 5.32
C ARG A 82 -11.72 -6.67 6.61
N CYS A 83 -10.48 -7.16 6.68
CA CYS A 83 -9.99 -7.93 7.81
C CYS A 83 -9.42 -7.07 8.94
N ALA A 84 -9.23 -5.76 8.73
CA ALA A 84 -8.61 -4.86 9.70
C ALA A 84 -9.31 -4.80 11.08
N SER A 85 -10.58 -5.18 11.18
CA SER A 85 -11.33 -5.24 12.44
C SER A 85 -11.31 -6.61 13.14
N ASN A 86 -10.78 -7.65 12.49
CA ASN A 86 -10.69 -9.01 13.04
C ASN A 86 -9.21 -9.44 13.14
N HIS A 87 -8.76 -9.71 14.37
CA HIS A 87 -7.38 -10.08 14.66
C HIS A 87 -6.96 -11.41 13.99
N GLU A 88 -7.85 -12.41 13.94
CA GLU A 88 -7.55 -13.69 13.29
C GLU A 88 -7.40 -13.52 11.77
N SER A 89 -8.32 -12.79 11.15
CA SER A 89 -8.28 -12.52 9.72
C SER A 89 -7.06 -11.66 9.35
N THR A 90 -6.71 -10.69 10.20
CA THR A 90 -5.48 -9.88 10.05
C THR A 90 -4.24 -10.77 10.08
N ASN A 91 -4.14 -11.72 11.02
CA ASN A 91 -3.01 -12.64 11.09
C ASN A 91 -2.90 -13.50 9.83
N THR A 92 -4.01 -13.99 9.29
CA THR A 92 -4.04 -14.73 8.02
C THR A 92 -3.49 -13.89 6.87
N VAL A 93 -3.98 -12.66 6.69
CA VAL A 93 -3.48 -11.73 5.66
C VAL A 93 -1.97 -11.49 5.83
N LEU A 94 -1.50 -11.24 7.06
CA LEU A 94 -0.08 -11.02 7.31
C LEU A 94 0.78 -12.24 6.99
N LYS A 95 0.30 -13.46 7.28
CA LYS A 95 0.99 -14.70 6.90
C LYS A 95 1.08 -14.87 5.38
N GLU A 96 -0.01 -14.60 4.66
CA GLU A 96 -0.05 -14.68 3.20
C GLU A 96 0.93 -13.70 2.56
N LEU A 97 0.88 -12.42 2.97
CA LEU A 97 1.79 -11.39 2.48
C LEU A 97 3.24 -11.72 2.82
N ASN A 98 3.51 -12.26 4.01
CA ASN A 98 4.86 -12.67 4.40
C ASN A 98 5.39 -13.80 3.54
N LEU A 99 4.55 -14.78 3.22
CA LEU A 99 4.92 -15.86 2.31
C LEU A 99 5.17 -15.33 0.90
N TYR A 100 4.32 -14.43 0.41
CA TYR A 100 4.46 -13.84 -0.93
C TYR A 100 5.74 -13.00 -1.08
N LEU A 101 6.13 -12.25 -0.04
CA LEU A 101 7.31 -11.39 -0.04
C LEU A 101 8.62 -12.12 0.30
N LYS A 102 8.59 -13.45 0.44
CA LYS A 102 9.76 -14.27 0.79
C LYS A 102 10.90 -14.11 -0.20
N ASP A 103 10.59 -14.11 -1.49
CA ASP A 103 11.50 -14.05 -2.63
C ASP A 103 11.30 -12.78 -3.49
N ARG A 104 10.55 -11.79 -2.99
CA ARG A 104 10.17 -10.58 -3.75
C ARG A 104 10.50 -9.32 -2.99
N VAL A 105 11.13 -8.36 -3.66
CA VAL A 105 11.46 -7.06 -3.05
C VAL A 105 10.21 -6.18 -2.92
N TYR A 106 9.38 -6.15 -3.97
CA TYR A 106 8.13 -5.40 -4.10
C TYR A 106 6.96 -6.34 -4.42
N PHE A 107 5.73 -5.83 -4.37
CA PHE A 107 4.54 -6.60 -4.74
C PHE A 107 4.44 -6.92 -6.23
N VAL A 108 4.97 -6.05 -7.08
CA VAL A 108 4.91 -6.21 -8.54
C VAL A 108 6.27 -5.90 -9.15
N GLY A 109 6.77 -6.82 -9.98
CA GLY A 109 8.04 -6.66 -10.68
C GLY A 109 9.21 -6.41 -9.72
N ASN A 110 10.13 -5.54 -10.14
CA ASN A 110 11.37 -5.21 -9.43
C ASN A 110 11.47 -3.72 -9.03
N SER A 111 10.35 -2.99 -9.06
CA SER A 111 10.31 -1.57 -8.75
C SER A 111 9.08 -1.21 -7.92
N LEU A 112 9.13 -0.08 -7.23
CA LEU A 112 7.99 0.46 -6.49
C LEU A 112 6.78 0.65 -7.40
N THR A 113 5.63 0.12 -7.01
CA THR A 113 4.36 0.29 -7.74
C THR A 113 3.25 0.86 -6.86
N LEU A 114 2.10 1.14 -7.48
CA LEU A 114 0.89 1.55 -6.79
C LEU A 114 0.47 0.52 -5.72
N ALA A 115 0.67 -0.78 -5.98
CA ALA A 115 0.37 -1.85 -5.03
C ALA A 115 1.13 -1.67 -3.71
N ASP A 116 2.44 -1.44 -3.78
CA ASP A 116 3.28 -1.26 -2.60
C ASP A 116 2.83 -0.07 -1.76
N ILE A 117 2.59 1.07 -2.41
CA ILE A 117 2.21 2.32 -1.73
C ILE A 117 0.87 2.16 -1.00
N LEU A 118 -0.14 1.59 -1.68
CA LEU A 118 -1.47 1.46 -1.10
C LEU A 118 -1.51 0.40 0.02
N ILE A 119 -0.82 -0.74 -0.17
CA ILE A 119 -0.71 -1.77 0.87
C ILE A 119 0.04 -1.22 2.08
N TYR A 120 1.10 -0.42 1.87
CA TYR A 120 1.86 0.20 2.96
C TYR A 120 0.95 1.09 3.81
N TYR A 121 0.20 2.00 3.19
CA TYR A 121 -0.72 2.87 3.92
C TYR A 121 -1.85 2.12 4.62
N SER A 122 -2.39 1.05 4.02
CA SER A 122 -3.45 0.26 4.65
C SER A 122 -2.94 -0.56 5.83
N LEU A 123 -1.74 -1.14 5.76
CA LEU A 123 -1.19 -1.98 6.83
C LEU A 123 -0.47 -1.19 7.91
N HIS A 124 -0.07 0.06 7.66
CA HIS A 124 0.72 0.85 8.61
C HIS A 124 0.10 0.92 10.01
N PRO A 125 -1.21 1.22 10.19
CA PRO A 125 -1.81 1.26 11.53
C PRO A 125 -1.73 -0.09 12.26
N THR A 126 -1.97 -1.19 11.54
CA THR A 126 -1.87 -2.55 12.08
C THR A 126 -0.43 -2.86 12.51
N PHE A 127 0.55 -2.59 11.64
CA PHE A 127 1.96 -2.84 11.94
C PHE A 127 2.52 -1.93 13.04
N ALA A 128 2.04 -0.69 13.12
CA ALA A 128 2.40 0.23 14.20
C ALA A 128 1.96 -0.30 15.58
N ALA A 129 0.82 -0.98 15.64
CA ALA A 129 0.28 -1.58 16.86
C ALA A 129 0.95 -2.91 17.26
N LEU A 130 1.69 -3.56 16.35
CA LEU A 130 2.37 -4.82 16.65
C LEU A 130 3.60 -4.63 17.55
N SER A 131 3.77 -5.57 18.48
CA SER A 131 5.00 -5.70 19.28
C SER A 131 6.21 -6.04 18.40
N PHE A 132 7.42 -5.83 18.92
CA PHE A 132 8.64 -6.26 18.23
C PHE A 132 8.64 -7.76 17.95
N GLN A 133 8.20 -8.57 18.91
CA GLN A 133 8.12 -10.03 18.77
C GLN A 133 7.11 -10.47 17.71
N ASP A 134 5.99 -9.75 17.56
CA ASP A 134 5.01 -10.06 16.51
C ASP A 134 5.53 -9.69 15.12
N LYS A 135 6.26 -8.58 14.99
CA LYS A 135 6.91 -8.20 13.74
C LYS A 135 7.93 -9.25 13.28
N GLU A 136 8.66 -9.88 14.21
CA GLU A 136 9.59 -10.97 13.90
C GLU A 136 8.91 -12.20 13.26
N LYS A 137 7.61 -12.43 13.53
CA LYS A 137 6.84 -13.51 12.87
C LYS A 137 6.64 -13.24 11.38
N TYR A 138 6.67 -11.97 10.98
CA TYR A 138 6.47 -11.49 9.61
C TYR A 138 7.73 -10.80 9.09
N ASN A 139 8.86 -11.50 9.12
CA ASN A 139 10.17 -10.96 8.76
C ASN A 139 10.24 -10.36 7.34
N HIS A 140 9.60 -10.98 6.35
CA HIS A 140 9.60 -10.51 4.97
C HIS A 140 8.74 -9.26 4.78
N VAL A 141 7.58 -9.22 5.45
CA VAL A 141 6.74 -8.00 5.49
C VAL A 141 7.45 -6.88 6.25
N SER A 142 8.11 -7.19 7.37
CA SER A 142 8.92 -6.23 8.14
C SER A 142 10.05 -5.65 7.30
N ARG A 143 10.79 -6.49 6.55
CA ARG A 143 11.83 -6.05 5.60
C ARG A 143 11.24 -5.11 4.54
N TRP A 144 10.11 -5.48 3.96
CA TRP A 144 9.45 -4.66 2.95
C TRP A 144 8.95 -3.33 3.54
N PHE A 145 8.35 -3.32 4.73
CA PHE A 145 7.99 -2.09 5.44
C PHE A 145 9.21 -1.19 5.65
N ASP A 146 10.31 -1.78 6.10
CA ASP A 146 11.56 -1.06 6.30
C ASP A 146 12.04 -0.43 4.99
N LEU A 147 12.04 -1.18 3.88
CA LEU A 147 12.36 -0.65 2.55
C LEU A 147 11.48 0.55 2.15
N ILE A 148 10.15 0.41 2.25
CA ILE A 148 9.21 1.45 1.79
C ILE A 148 9.27 2.71 2.65
N GLN A 149 9.38 2.57 3.97
CA GLN A 149 9.35 3.72 4.88
C GLN A 149 10.62 4.60 4.83
N HIS A 150 11.72 4.09 4.25
CA HIS A 150 12.93 4.88 4.02
C HIS A 150 12.72 5.97 2.98
N ASP A 151 11.75 5.82 2.08
CA ASP A 151 11.32 6.91 1.21
C ASP A 151 10.46 7.91 2.01
N SER A 152 11.03 9.08 2.31
CA SER A 152 10.35 10.14 3.05
C SER A 152 9.10 10.69 2.34
N SER A 153 9.02 10.61 1.00
CA SER A 153 7.86 11.05 0.23
C SER A 153 6.66 10.10 0.40
N ILE A 154 6.92 8.82 0.66
CA ILE A 154 5.90 7.82 0.96
C ILE A 154 5.55 7.87 2.45
N ARG A 155 6.55 7.78 3.34
CA ARG A 155 6.30 7.78 4.79
C ARG A 155 5.61 9.06 5.27
N GLN A 156 6.01 10.21 4.75
CA GLN A 156 5.48 11.52 5.12
C GLN A 156 5.50 11.73 6.64
N HIS A 157 4.33 11.89 7.26
CA HIS A 157 4.17 12.10 8.70
C HIS A 157 3.89 10.81 9.47
N LEU A 158 3.80 9.67 8.80
CA LEU A 158 3.57 8.39 9.47
C LEU A 158 4.74 8.05 10.41
N PRO A 159 4.46 7.51 11.61
CA PRO A 159 5.49 7.05 12.53
C PRO A 159 6.48 6.08 11.87
N LEU A 160 7.77 6.28 12.14
CA LEU A 160 8.81 5.33 11.74
C LEU A 160 8.63 4.03 12.52
N LEU A 161 8.52 2.91 11.81
CA LEU A 161 8.44 1.60 12.43
C LEU A 161 9.85 1.06 12.62
N VAL A 162 10.21 0.73 13.85
CA VAL A 162 11.51 0.13 14.15
C VAL A 162 11.39 -1.39 14.08
N PHE A 163 12.35 -2.03 13.42
CA PHE A 163 12.42 -3.48 13.26
C PHE A 163 13.73 -4.00 13.89
N SER A 164 13.65 -5.16 14.55
CA SER A 164 14.84 -5.82 15.10
C SER A 164 15.70 -6.37 13.96
N LYS A 165 17.00 -6.05 13.98
CA LYS A 165 18.00 -6.62 13.04
C LYS A 165 18.58 -7.94 13.55
N MET A 166 18.25 -8.37 14.76
CA MET A 166 18.79 -9.57 15.38
C MET A 166 17.70 -10.63 15.54
N MET A 167 17.86 -11.76 14.84
CA MET A 167 17.21 -13.02 15.25
C MET A 167 17.97 -13.52 16.47
N LEU A 168 17.44 -13.27 17.68
CA LEU A 168 18.12 -13.70 18.92
C LEU A 168 18.04 -15.22 19.16
N TYR A 169 17.15 -15.93 18.46
CA TYR A 169 16.99 -17.39 18.61
C TYR A 169 16.80 -18.08 17.25
N GLU A 170 17.55 -19.15 17.01
CA GLU A 170 17.27 -20.07 15.92
C GLU A 170 15.98 -20.84 16.21
N LYS A 171 15.04 -20.83 15.27
CA LYS A 171 13.91 -21.78 15.30
C LYS A 171 14.45 -23.15 14.92
N HIS A 172 14.93 -23.91 15.90
CA HIS A 172 15.14 -25.35 15.72
C HIS A 172 13.79 -25.97 15.30
N ARG A 173 13.80 -26.66 14.16
CA ARG A 173 12.64 -27.27 13.54
C ARG A 173 12.62 -28.76 13.83
#